data_AF-A0AAV7I5I5-F1
#
_entry.id   AF-A0AAV7I5I5-F1
#
_cell.length_a   1.000
_cell.length_b   1.000
_cell.length_c   1.000
_cell.angle_alpha   90.00
_cell.angle_beta   90.00
_cell.angle_gamma   90.00
#
_symmetry.space_group_name_H-M   'P 1'
#
loop_
_entity.id
_entity.type
_entity.pdbx_description
1 polymer ?
#
loop_
_entity_poly.entity_id
_entity_poly.type
_entity_poly.pdbx_seq_one_letter_code
_entity_poly.pdbx_strand_id
1 'polypeptide(L)'
;YILNVPFTNDDKTGIVYVWIGSKSDPEEAHLIEEIAREMFKNPWISFQVLNEGEEPDNFFWVALGGKKSYDTDDDYMCYTRLFRCSNEKGYFMISEKCSDFCQDDLADDDIMILDNGEQVFLWLGAHCSEVEIKLAYKSAQ
;
A
#
# COMPACT_ATOMS: atom_id res chain seq x y z
N TYR A 1 -8.93 1.92 6.20
CA TYR A 1 -8.46 0.61 6.68
C TYR A 1 -9.44 0.00 7.68
N ILE A 2 -9.51 -1.33 7.79
CA ILE A 2 -10.29 -2.05 8.82
C ILE A 2 -9.32 -2.79 9.75
N LEU A 3 -9.37 -2.50 11.05
CA LEU A 3 -8.55 -3.13 12.08
C LEU A 3 -9.45 -3.92 13.04
N ASN A 4 -9.35 -5.24 13.03
CA ASN A 4 -10.03 -6.11 14.00
C ASN A 4 -9.12 -6.37 15.20
N VAL A 5 -9.58 -6.02 16.39
CA VAL A 5 -8.89 -6.21 17.68
C VAL A 5 -9.72 -7.15 18.55
N PRO A 6 -9.53 -8.48 18.44
CA PRO A 6 -10.25 -9.45 19.25
C PRO A 6 -9.76 -9.41 20.70
N PHE A 7 -10.69 -9.56 21.66
CA PHE A 7 -10.36 -9.71 23.08
C PHE A 7 -10.03 -11.15 23.46
N THR A 8 -10.56 -12.09 22.70
CA THR A 8 -10.43 -13.53 22.89
C THR A 8 -9.99 -14.17 21.59
N ASN A 9 -9.22 -15.26 21.67
CA ASN A 9 -8.68 -15.96 20.48
C ASN A 9 -9.75 -16.57 19.56
N ASP A 10 -11.03 -16.47 19.89
CA ASP A 10 -12.13 -17.01 19.11
C ASP A 10 -12.82 -15.96 18.22
N ASP A 11 -12.29 -14.72 18.16
CA ASP A 11 -12.80 -13.59 17.35
C ASP A 11 -14.28 -13.25 17.57
N LYS A 12 -14.89 -13.78 18.64
CA LYS A 12 -16.31 -13.57 18.93
C LYS A 12 -16.57 -12.27 19.67
N THR A 13 -15.56 -11.73 20.33
CA THR A 13 -15.64 -10.50 21.13
C THR A 13 -14.43 -9.63 20.84
N GLY A 14 -14.63 -8.32 20.69
CA GLY A 14 -13.55 -7.42 20.32
C GLY A 14 -14.02 -6.04 19.90
N ILE A 15 -13.09 -5.26 19.37
CA ILE A 15 -13.35 -3.95 18.78
C ILE A 15 -12.88 -3.98 17.33
N VAL A 16 -13.74 -3.52 16.42
CA VAL A 16 -13.39 -3.27 15.03
C VAL A 16 -13.30 -1.77 14.83
N TYR A 17 -12.14 -1.31 14.39
CA TYR A 17 -11.89 0.07 14.02
C TYR A 17 -11.92 0.21 12.50
N VAL A 18 -12.70 1.16 12.01
CA VAL A 18 -12.63 1.64 10.63
C VAL A 18 -11.86 2.95 10.66
N TRP A 19 -10.62 2.91 10.19
CA TRP A 19 -9.75 4.08 10.15
C TRP A 19 -9.87 4.76 8.78
N ILE A 20 -10.24 6.03 8.80
CA ILE A 20 -10.43 6.89 7.62
C ILE A 20 -9.25 7.86 7.54
N GLY A 21 -8.48 7.78 6.45
CA GLY A 21 -7.35 8.66 6.22
C GLY A 21 -7.81 10.08 5.92
N SER A 22 -6.99 11.07 6.25
CA SER A 22 -7.30 12.49 6.06
C SER A 22 -7.51 12.88 4.59
N LYS A 23 -6.90 12.15 3.65
CA LYS A 23 -7.04 12.33 2.20
C LYS A 23 -7.95 11.29 1.51
N SER A 24 -8.63 10.42 2.28
CA SER A 24 -9.50 9.40 1.71
C SER A 24 -10.74 10.01 1.04
N ASP A 25 -11.20 9.40 -0.06
CA ASP A 25 -12.42 9.80 -0.73
C ASP A 25 -13.67 9.49 0.14
N PRO A 26 -14.67 10.39 0.23
CA PRO A 26 -15.85 10.17 1.04
C PRO A 26 -16.71 8.96 0.62
N GLU A 27 -16.76 8.62 -0.66
CA GLU A 27 -17.50 7.45 -1.15
C GLU A 27 -16.78 6.16 -0.73
N GLU A 28 -15.45 6.13 -0.82
CA GLU A 28 -14.65 5.00 -0.33
C GLU A 28 -14.75 4.85 1.20
N ALA A 29 -14.77 5.97 1.93
CA ALA A 29 -14.96 5.99 3.39
C ALA A 29 -16.32 5.42 3.81
N HIS A 30 -17.37 5.69 3.03
CA HIS A 30 -18.68 5.10 3.25
C HIS A 30 -18.67 3.59 2.92
N LEU A 31 -18.10 3.22 1.78
CA LEU A 31 -18.03 1.83 1.33
C LEU A 31 -17.27 0.94 2.33
N ILE A 32 -16.14 1.40 2.85
CA ILE A 32 -15.37 0.63 3.83
C ILE A 32 -16.12 0.46 5.16
N GLU A 33 -16.92 1.45 5.56
CA GLU A 33 -17.80 1.33 6.72
C GLU A 33 -18.86 0.24 6.50
N GLU A 34 -19.51 0.23 5.34
CA GLU A 34 -20.49 -0.79 4.98
C GLU A 34 -19.87 -2.19 4.98
N ILE A 35 -18.74 -2.35 4.28
CA ILE A 35 -18.00 -3.62 4.21
C ILE A 35 -17.63 -4.10 5.61
N ALA A 36 -17.10 -3.23 6.47
CA ALA A 36 -16.72 -3.59 7.83
C ALA A 36 -17.93 -4.02 8.67
N ARG A 37 -19.06 -3.30 8.56
CA ARG A 37 -20.32 -3.67 9.22
C ARG A 37 -20.84 -5.01 8.72
N GLU A 38 -20.67 -5.31 7.44
CA GLU A 38 -21.09 -6.58 6.84
C GLU A 38 -20.23 -7.77 7.26
N MET A 39 -18.91 -7.57 7.30
CA MET A 39 -17.94 -8.59 7.68
C MET A 39 -18.03 -8.96 9.17
N PHE A 40 -18.28 -7.96 10.03
CA PHE A 40 -18.29 -8.12 11.48
C PHE A 40 -19.70 -8.00 12.09
N LYS A 41 -20.70 -8.59 11.43
CA LYS A 41 -22.10 -8.68 11.92
C LYS A 41 -22.22 -9.54 13.19
N ASN A 42 -21.75 -9.02 14.32
CA ASN A 42 -21.78 -9.70 15.61
C ASN A 42 -22.13 -8.70 16.73
N PRO A 43 -23.19 -8.95 17.53
CA PRO A 43 -23.58 -8.07 18.65
C PRO A 43 -22.51 -7.87 19.73
N TRP A 44 -21.54 -8.77 19.80
CA TRP A 44 -20.48 -8.76 20.81
C TRP A 44 -19.20 -8.05 20.33
N ILE A 45 -19.21 -7.52 19.10
CA ILE A 45 -18.12 -6.72 18.54
C ILE A 45 -18.52 -5.23 18.62
N SER A 46 -17.68 -4.43 19.26
CA SER A 46 -17.84 -2.97 19.24
C SER A 46 -17.31 -2.43 17.93
N PHE A 47 -18.05 -1.54 17.29
CA PHE A 47 -17.65 -0.89 16.04
C PHE A 47 -17.32 0.58 16.29
N GLN A 48 -16.19 1.06 15.78
CA GLN A 48 -15.77 2.47 15.91
C GLN A 48 -15.18 2.97 14.59
N VAL A 49 -15.69 4.09 14.10
CA VAL A 49 -15.08 4.83 12.99
C VAL A 49 -14.13 5.86 13.58
N LEU A 50 -12.91 5.91 13.08
CA LEU A 50 -11.85 6.81 13.53
C LEU A 50 -11.34 7.60 12.33
N ASN A 51 -11.25 8.91 12.48
CA ASN A 51 -10.51 9.74 11.52
C ASN A 51 -9.02 9.74 11.89
N GLU A 52 -8.17 9.89 10.89
CA GLU A 52 -6.75 10.11 11.08
C GLU A 52 -6.48 11.26 12.07
N GLY A 53 -5.65 10.99 13.08
CA GLY A 53 -5.32 11.92 14.15
C GLY A 53 -6.26 11.90 15.36
N GLU A 54 -7.40 11.20 15.27
CA GLU A 54 -8.34 11.00 16.39
C GLU A 54 -8.20 9.59 17.01
N GLU A 55 -7.08 8.90 16.78
CA GLU A 55 -6.92 7.52 17.25
C GLU A 55 -6.74 7.43 18.77
N PRO A 56 -7.39 6.45 19.44
CA PRO A 56 -7.25 6.28 20.87
C PRO A 56 -5.87 5.69 21.22
N ASP A 57 -5.21 6.29 22.22
CA ASP A 57 -3.83 5.94 22.61
C ASP A 57 -3.63 4.47 23.05
N ASN A 58 -4.65 3.86 23.65
CA ASN A 58 -4.47 2.60 24.41
C ASN A 58 -4.58 1.32 23.58
N PHE A 59 -5.67 1.13 22.81
CA PHE A 59 -5.94 -0.16 22.17
C PHE A 59 -5.57 -0.19 20.69
N PHE A 60 -5.74 0.92 19.98
CA PHE A 60 -5.49 0.99 18.55
C PHE A 60 -4.00 0.79 18.23
N TRP A 61 -3.13 1.61 18.83
CA TRP A 61 -1.70 1.52 18.59
C TRP A 61 -1.07 0.26 19.18
N VAL A 62 -1.54 -0.21 20.33
CA VAL A 62 -1.04 -1.46 20.92
C VAL A 62 -1.35 -2.66 20.01
N ALA A 63 -2.54 -2.71 19.41
CA ALA A 63 -2.90 -3.76 18.45
C ALA A 63 -2.01 -3.76 17.20
N LEU A 64 -1.51 -2.59 16.78
CA LEU A 64 -0.57 -2.44 15.67
C LEU A 64 0.91 -2.65 16.04
N GLY A 65 1.21 -2.95 17.31
CA GLY A 65 2.58 -3.10 17.80
C GLY A 65 3.29 -1.78 18.10
N GLY A 66 2.52 -0.73 18.41
CA GLY A 66 2.98 0.62 18.73
C GLY A 66 2.80 1.61 17.57
N LYS A 67 2.73 2.90 17.90
CA LYS A 67 2.66 3.98 16.90
C LYS A 67 3.99 4.09 16.16
N LYS A 68 3.94 4.01 14.84
CA LYS A 68 5.08 4.19 13.93
C LYS A 68 4.81 5.37 13.01
N SER A 69 5.86 5.91 12.41
CA SER A 69 5.72 6.82 11.26
C SER A 69 5.08 6.04 10.10
N TYR A 70 4.10 6.65 9.48
CA TYR A 70 3.43 6.16 8.29
C TYR A 70 3.33 7.32 7.29
N ASP A 71 3.02 7.00 6.04
CA ASP A 71 2.90 8.00 4.99
C ASP A 71 1.57 8.75 5.08
N THR A 72 1.63 10.08 4.99
CA THR A 72 0.48 10.98 5.05
C THR A 72 0.26 11.71 3.72
N ASP A 73 1.18 11.54 2.77
CA ASP A 73 1.05 12.09 1.44
C ASP A 73 0.34 11.08 0.52
N ASP A 74 -0.39 11.60 -0.46
CA ASP A 74 -1.04 10.81 -1.52
C ASP A 74 -0.80 11.42 -2.91
N ASP A 75 -0.11 12.57 -2.98
CA ASP A 75 0.10 13.31 -4.23
C ASP A 75 0.83 12.42 -5.25
N TYR A 76 1.68 11.51 -4.75
CA TYR A 76 2.35 10.52 -5.59
C TYR A 76 1.37 9.68 -6.41
N MET A 77 0.18 9.33 -5.90
CA MET A 77 -0.79 8.50 -6.63
C MET A 77 -1.25 9.14 -7.94
N CYS A 78 -1.19 10.48 -8.05
CA CYS A 78 -1.59 11.20 -9.25
C CYS A 78 -0.54 11.17 -10.37
N TYR A 79 0.73 10.97 -10.03
CA TYR A 79 1.85 11.09 -10.96
C TYR A 79 2.67 9.81 -11.09
N THR A 80 2.40 8.80 -10.26
CA THR A 80 3.25 7.61 -10.18
C THR A 80 3.14 6.77 -11.44
N ARG A 81 4.30 6.46 -12.02
CA ARG A 81 4.46 5.62 -13.20
C ARG A 81 5.49 4.55 -12.91
N LEU A 82 5.18 3.32 -13.35
CA LEU A 82 6.05 2.16 -13.18
C LEU A 82 6.53 1.68 -14.55
N PHE A 83 7.83 1.55 -14.72
CA PHE A 83 8.45 1.03 -15.94
C PHE A 83 9.23 -0.24 -15.64
N ARG A 84 9.11 -1.25 -16.50
CA ARG A 84 9.92 -2.46 -16.49
C ARG A 84 11.06 -2.31 -17.50
N CYS A 85 12.29 -2.48 -17.03
CA CYS A 85 13.51 -2.52 -17.84
C CYS A 85 13.99 -3.97 -17.94
N SER A 86 13.94 -4.54 -19.14
CA SER A 86 14.24 -5.95 -19.36
C SER A 86 14.99 -6.18 -20.67
N ASN A 87 15.81 -7.24 -20.71
CA ASN A 87 16.49 -7.70 -21.91
C ASN A 87 15.98 -9.06 -22.45
N GLU A 88 14.89 -9.60 -21.91
CA GLU A 88 14.35 -10.94 -22.25
C GLU A 88 14.17 -11.19 -23.76
N LYS A 89 13.90 -10.14 -24.54
CA LYS A 89 13.72 -10.20 -26.00
C LYS A 89 15.04 -10.24 -26.78
N GLY A 90 16.18 -10.37 -26.10
CA GLY A 90 17.53 -10.30 -26.68
C GLY A 90 18.06 -8.89 -26.88
N TYR A 91 17.30 -7.86 -26.47
CA TYR A 91 17.71 -6.46 -26.47
C TYR A 91 17.03 -5.73 -25.31
N PHE A 92 17.68 -4.68 -24.80
CA PHE A 92 17.16 -3.87 -23.71
C PHE A 92 15.94 -3.07 -24.16
N MET A 93 14.85 -3.19 -23.42
CA MET A 93 13.60 -2.47 -23.64
C MET A 93 13.07 -1.93 -22.32
N ILE A 94 12.46 -0.75 -22.39
CA ILE A 94 11.69 -0.17 -21.30
C ILE A 94 10.23 -0.16 -21.72
N SER A 95 9.37 -0.76 -20.90
CA SER A 95 7.92 -0.75 -21.10
C SER A 95 7.23 -0.24 -19.85
N GLU A 96 6.30 0.69 -20.03
CA GLU A 96 5.44 1.18 -18.96
C GLU A 96 4.38 0.14 -18.58
N LYS A 97 4.14 -0.01 -17.28
CA LYS A 97 3.05 -0.81 -16.73
C LYS A 97 1.76 0.04 -16.67
N CYS A 98 0.61 -0.63 -16.65
CA CYS A 98 -0.67 0.04 -16.46
C CYS A 98 -0.69 0.82 -15.13
N SER A 99 -1.48 1.88 -15.05
CA SER A 99 -1.56 2.78 -13.89
C SER A 99 -2.10 2.13 -12.60
N ASP A 100 -2.68 0.94 -12.70
CA ASP A 100 -3.20 0.11 -11.60
C ASP A 100 -2.19 -0.96 -11.13
N PHE A 101 -0.90 -0.68 -11.25
CA PHE A 101 0.16 -1.59 -10.84
C PHE A 101 0.15 -1.85 -9.32
N CYS A 102 0.61 -3.04 -8.94
CA CYS A 102 0.74 -3.43 -7.54
C CYS A 102 2.11 -4.04 -7.24
N GLN A 103 2.33 -4.51 -6.01
CA GLN A 103 3.61 -5.12 -5.64
C GLN A 103 3.95 -6.35 -6.50
N ASP A 104 2.96 -7.10 -6.96
CA ASP A 104 3.15 -8.28 -7.82
C ASP A 104 3.67 -7.93 -9.22
N ASP A 105 3.62 -6.65 -9.62
CA ASP A 105 4.22 -6.18 -10.88
C ASP A 105 5.74 -5.99 -10.80
N LEU A 106 6.33 -6.06 -9.61
CA LEU A 106 7.77 -5.99 -9.41
C LEU A 106 8.40 -7.34 -9.77
N ALA A 107 9.07 -7.38 -10.92
CA ALA A 107 9.62 -8.62 -11.48
C ALA A 107 11.03 -8.90 -10.95
N ASP A 108 11.21 -9.94 -10.13
CA ASP A 108 12.49 -10.32 -9.52
C ASP A 108 13.65 -10.53 -10.51
N ASP A 109 13.35 -10.86 -11.77
CA ASP A 109 14.36 -11.07 -12.81
C ASP A 109 14.78 -9.77 -13.53
N ASP A 110 14.11 -8.65 -13.28
CA ASP A 110 14.30 -7.39 -14.01
C ASP A 110 14.47 -6.18 -13.08
N ILE A 111 14.60 -4.99 -13.68
CA ILE A 111 14.67 -3.73 -12.96
C ILE A 111 13.39 -2.96 -13.21
N MET A 112 12.84 -2.39 -12.13
CA MET A 112 11.69 -1.52 -12.21
C MET A 112 12.11 -0.08 -11.90
N ILE A 113 11.63 0.87 -12.71
CA ILE A 113 11.79 2.30 -12.47
C ILE A 113 10.42 2.81 -11.99
N LEU A 114 10.37 3.37 -10.79
CA LEU A 114 9.18 4.01 -10.24
C LEU A 114 9.45 5.52 -10.18
N ASP A 115 8.72 6.27 -10.99
CA ASP A 115 8.76 7.73 -11.00
C ASP A 115 7.48 8.24 -10.32
N ASN A 116 7.61 8.93 -9.18
CA ASN A 116 6.47 9.49 -8.46
C ASN A 116 6.25 10.99 -8.73
N GLY A 117 6.98 11.58 -9.69
CA GLY A 117 6.93 13.00 -10.04
C GLY A 117 7.90 13.88 -9.24
N GLU A 118 8.36 13.45 -8.06
CA GLU A 118 9.37 14.16 -7.26
C GLU A 118 10.73 13.42 -7.26
N GLN A 119 10.66 12.10 -7.18
CA GLN A 119 11.80 11.19 -7.05
C GLN A 119 11.63 10.01 -8.00
N VAL A 120 12.77 9.53 -8.50
CA VAL A 120 12.86 8.33 -9.31
C VAL A 120 13.53 7.23 -8.51
N PHE A 121 12.83 6.14 -8.29
CA PHE A 121 13.32 4.96 -7.58
C PHE A 121 13.70 3.86 -8.57
N LEU A 122 14.83 3.21 -8.30
CA LEU A 122 15.24 1.99 -8.99
C LEU A 122 15.04 0.81 -8.07
N TRP A 123 14.09 -0.05 -8.40
CA TRP A 123 13.91 -1.33 -7.74
C TRP A 123 14.68 -2.40 -8.52
N LEU A 124 15.64 -3.01 -7.83
CA LEU A 124 16.55 -4.00 -8.39
C LEU A 124 16.00 -5.39 -8.06
N GLY A 125 15.52 -6.11 -9.07
CA GLY A 125 15.13 -7.50 -8.91
C GLY A 125 16.29 -8.35 -8.41
N ALA A 126 15.99 -9.34 -7.56
CA ALA A 126 16.99 -10.20 -6.94
C ALA A 126 17.85 -11.00 -7.95
N HIS A 127 17.37 -11.14 -9.19
CA HIS A 127 17.97 -11.93 -10.24
C HIS A 127 18.29 -11.11 -11.51
N CYS A 128 18.19 -9.77 -11.44
CA CYS A 128 18.50 -8.91 -12.57
C CYS A 128 19.98 -8.94 -12.96
N SER A 129 20.26 -8.66 -14.24
CA SER A 129 21.62 -8.67 -14.78
C SER A 129 22.34 -7.33 -14.56
N GLU A 130 23.67 -7.36 -14.42
CA GLU A 130 24.48 -6.12 -14.36
C GLU A 130 24.29 -5.20 -15.58
N VAL A 131 23.97 -5.79 -16.73
CA VAL A 131 23.73 -5.05 -17.98
C VAL A 131 22.43 -4.24 -17.84
N GLU A 132 21.36 -4.84 -17.33
CA GLU A 132 20.12 -4.13 -17.02
C GLU A 132 20.35 -3.01 -16.02
N ILE A 133 21.14 -3.24 -14.97
CA ILE A 133 21.43 -2.22 -13.94
C ILE A 133 22.07 -0.98 -14.58
N LYS A 134 23.10 -1.20 -15.40
CA LYS A 134 23.83 -0.11 -16.06
C LYS A 134 22.94 0.65 -17.06
N LEU A 135 22.06 -0.05 -17.77
CA LEU A 135 21.19 0.57 -18.77
C LEU A 135 20.01 1.29 -18.11
N ALA A 136 19.35 0.68 -17.14
CA ALA A 136 18.27 1.29 -16.37
C ALA A 136 18.73 2.55 -15.65
N TYR A 137 19.92 2.53 -15.03
CA TYR A 137 20.49 3.72 -14.38
C TYR A 137 20.72 4.86 -15.38
N LYS A 138 21.21 4.56 -16.59
CA LYS A 138 21.37 5.56 -17.66
C LYS A 138 20.04 6.08 -18.20
N SER A 139 19.00 5.26 -18.19
CA SER A 139 17.67 5.65 -18.66
C SER A 139 16.88 6.47 -17.64
N ALA A 140 17.22 6.34 -16.35
CA ALA A 140 16.61 7.10 -15.26
C ALA A 140 17.24 8.49 -15.01
N GLN A 141 18.40 8.78 -15.61
CA GLN A 141 19.13 10.06 -15.49
C GLN A 141 18.71 11.06 -16.58
#